data_AF-A0A7C1SX00-F1
#
_entry.id   AF-A0A7C1SX00-F1
#
_cell.length_a   1.000
_cell.length_b   1.000
_cell.length_c   1.000
_cell.angle_alpha   90.00
_cell.angle_beta   90.00
_cell.angle_gamma   90.00
#
_symmetry.space_group_name_H-M   'P 1'
#
loop_
_entity.id
_entity.type
_entity.pdbx_description
1 polymer ?
#
loop_
_entity_poly.entity_id
_entity_poly.type
_entity_poly.pdbx_seq_one_letter_code
_entity_poly.pdbx_strand_id
1 'polypeptide(L)'
;ERGDIAVFRFPPNPSIDYIKRIVGLPGDRIQVIGGVLQINGQPVPKVQDGVFTSDYRMDPGTDVPVFRETLDNGVSYDTLDQAQNTRGDDTREFIVPEGHYFAMGDNRDNSLDSRFDVGFVPAENLIGKASLIFFSLGNDTSFREVWKWPANMRWDRLFKVVE
;
A
#
# COMPACT_ATOMS: atom_id res chain seq x y z
N GLU A 1 10.85 -8.78 -2.71
CA GLU A 1 10.19 -10.00 -2.19
C GLU A 1 8.72 -9.73 -1.96
N ARG A 2 7.92 -10.77 -1.69
CA ARG A 2 6.50 -10.58 -1.33
C ARG A 2 6.42 -9.82 0.00
N GLY A 3 5.58 -8.80 0.05
CA GLY A 3 5.46 -7.89 1.19
C GLY A 3 6.34 -6.65 1.09
N ASP A 4 7.31 -6.56 0.18
CA ASP A 4 8.14 -5.36 0.07
C ASP A 4 7.33 -4.14 -0.38
N ILE A 5 7.60 -2.98 0.23
CA ILE A 5 7.14 -1.70 -0.28
C ILE A 5 8.10 -1.23 -1.36
N ALA A 6 7.63 -1.18 -2.59
CA ALA A 6 8.43 -0.82 -3.75
C ALA A 6 8.05 0.55 -4.29
N VAL A 7 9.08 1.31 -4.68
CA VAL A 7 8.94 2.49 -5.54
C VAL A 7 9.18 2.05 -6.97
N PHE A 8 8.27 2.41 -7.87
CA PHE A 8 8.35 2.05 -9.28
C PHE A 8 7.74 3.12 -10.19
N ARG A 9 8.22 3.18 -11.42
CA ARG A 9 7.65 4.03 -12.46
C ARG A 9 6.28 3.49 -12.87
N PHE A 10 5.24 4.32 -12.80
CA PHE A 10 3.88 3.94 -13.18
C PHE A 10 3.85 3.42 -14.63
N PRO A 11 3.50 2.14 -14.89
CA PRO A 11 3.68 1.55 -16.22
C PRO A 11 2.98 2.30 -17.37
N PRO A 12 1.74 2.79 -17.21
CA PRO A 12 1.07 3.58 -18.25
C PRO A 12 1.70 4.96 -18.50
N ASN A 13 2.40 5.55 -17.51
CA ASN A 13 3.11 6.80 -17.64
C ASN A 13 4.37 6.83 -16.75
N PRO A 14 5.53 6.38 -17.28
CA PRO A 14 6.76 6.22 -16.51
C PRO A 14 7.40 7.51 -15.98
N SER A 15 6.83 8.68 -16.26
CA SER A 15 7.25 9.97 -15.66
C SER A 15 6.74 10.16 -14.23
N ILE A 16 5.85 9.29 -13.76
CA ILE A 16 5.24 9.33 -12.43
C ILE A 16 5.75 8.14 -11.62
N ASP A 17 6.26 8.39 -10.42
CA ASP A 17 6.67 7.34 -9.48
C ASP A 17 5.53 6.99 -8.54
N TYR A 18 5.28 5.70 -8.37
CA TYR A 18 4.31 5.14 -7.43
C TYR A 18 5.04 4.41 -6.31
N ILE A 19 4.41 4.38 -5.14
CA ILE A 19 4.83 3.55 -4.00
C ILE A 19 3.66 2.65 -3.60
N LYS A 20 3.88 1.34 -3.63
CA LYS A 20 2.88 0.30 -3.27
C LYS A 20 3.60 -0.91 -2.69
N ARG A 21 2.84 -1.80 -2.04
CA ARG A 21 3.34 -3.07 -1.54
C ARG A 21 3.25 -4.15 -2.62
N ILE A 22 4.33 -4.89 -2.84
CA ILE A 22 4.35 -6.04 -3.74
C ILE A 22 3.66 -7.21 -3.05
N VAL A 23 2.51 -7.63 -3.56
CA VAL A 23 1.74 -8.75 -3.01
C VAL A 23 1.78 -9.99 -3.92
N GLY A 24 2.07 -9.83 -5.21
CA GLY A 24 2.21 -10.93 -6.16
C GLY A 24 3.57 -10.91 -6.87
N LEU A 25 4.18 -12.08 -6.99
CA LEU A 25 5.44 -12.37 -7.66
C LEU A 25 5.19 -13.10 -8.98
N PRO A 26 6.18 -13.21 -9.89
CA PRO A 26 6.07 -14.01 -11.10
C PRO A 26 5.48 -15.40 -10.85
N GLY A 27 4.46 -15.77 -11.64
CA GLY A 27 3.77 -17.06 -11.56
C GLY A 27 2.62 -17.13 -10.55
N ASP A 28 2.46 -16.16 -9.64
CA ASP A 28 1.38 -16.17 -8.67
C ASP A 28 0.01 -15.97 -9.32
N ARG A 29 -1.01 -16.59 -8.72
CA ARG A 29 -2.43 -16.28 -8.95
C ARG A 29 -2.92 -15.35 -7.86
N ILE A 30 -3.34 -14.15 -8.23
CA ILE A 30 -3.83 -13.11 -7.32
C ILE A 30 -5.30 -12.84 -7.61
N GLN A 31 -6.11 -12.75 -6.57
CA GLN A 31 -7.52 -12.36 -6.68
C GLN A 31 -7.95 -11.66 -5.38
N VAL A 32 -8.92 -10.75 -5.43
CA VAL A 32 -9.64 -10.32 -4.24
C VAL A 32 -11.07 -10.86 -4.33
N ILE A 33 -11.56 -11.47 -3.24
CA ILE A 33 -12.91 -12.01 -3.14
C ILE A 33 -13.51 -11.49 -1.83
N GLY A 34 -14.63 -10.77 -1.90
CA GLY A 34 -15.27 -10.16 -0.73
C GLY A 34 -14.32 -9.33 0.14
N GLY A 35 -13.39 -8.60 -0.48
CA GLY A 35 -12.40 -7.75 0.22
C GLY A 35 -11.24 -8.51 0.87
N VAL A 36 -11.09 -9.81 0.59
CA VAL A 36 -9.99 -10.66 1.08
C VAL A 36 -9.06 -11.02 -0.08
N LEU A 37 -7.79 -10.62 0.05
CA LEU A 37 -6.73 -10.98 -0.88
C LEU A 37 -6.51 -12.50 -0.87
N GLN A 38 -6.49 -13.10 -2.05
CA GLN A 38 -6.18 -14.50 -2.31
C GLN A 38 -4.85 -14.57 -3.05
N ILE A 39 -3.94 -15.42 -2.57
CA ILE A 39 -2.65 -15.70 -3.21
C ILE A 39 -2.58 -17.21 -3.46
N ASN A 40 -2.46 -17.61 -4.72
CA ASN A 40 -2.46 -19.01 -5.14
C ASN A 40 -3.66 -19.82 -4.60
N GLY A 41 -4.84 -19.17 -4.57
CA GLY A 41 -6.08 -19.73 -4.06
C GLY A 41 -6.17 -19.82 -2.53
N GLN A 42 -5.19 -19.31 -1.79
CA GLN A 42 -5.21 -19.25 -0.33
C GLN A 42 -5.59 -17.84 0.13
N PRO A 43 -6.57 -17.70 1.05
CA PRO A 43 -6.92 -16.40 1.60
C PRO A 43 -5.79 -15.90 2.50
N VAL A 44 -5.37 -14.66 2.29
CA VAL A 44 -4.49 -13.92 3.20
C VAL A 44 -5.28 -13.62 4.47
N PRO A 45 -4.85 -14.11 5.65
CA PRO A 45 -5.48 -13.77 6.92
C PRO A 45 -5.60 -12.26 7.07
N LYS A 46 -6.82 -11.79 7.35
CA LYS A 46 -7.18 -10.38 7.56
C LYS A 46 -7.95 -10.27 8.86
N VAL A 47 -7.38 -9.60 9.86
CA VAL A 47 -7.95 -9.46 11.21
C VAL A 47 -8.08 -7.99 11.53
N GLN A 48 -9.23 -7.54 12.02
CA GLN A 48 -9.40 -6.15 12.43
C GLN A 48 -8.47 -5.85 13.62
N ASP A 49 -7.64 -4.82 13.48
CA ASP A 49 -6.61 -4.40 14.44
C ASP A 49 -6.74 -2.91 14.80
N GLY A 50 -7.97 -2.50 15.12
CA GLY A 50 -8.28 -1.17 15.60
C GLY A 50 -8.83 -0.23 14.54
N VAL A 51 -8.59 1.07 14.76
CA VAL A 51 -9.17 2.17 14.00
C VAL A 51 -8.11 3.26 13.85
N PHE A 52 -8.00 3.81 12.65
CA PHE A 52 -7.23 5.00 12.34
C PHE A 52 -8.18 6.20 12.25
N THR A 53 -8.02 7.17 13.15
CA THR A 53 -8.75 8.44 13.08
C THR A 53 -8.00 9.40 12.15
N SER A 54 -8.62 9.75 11.03
CA SER A 54 -8.04 10.61 10.01
C SER A 54 -7.73 12.01 10.54
N ASP A 55 -6.50 12.47 10.33
CA ASP A 55 -6.07 13.86 10.56
C ASP A 55 -5.97 14.66 9.24
N TYR A 56 -6.50 14.12 8.13
CA TYR A 56 -6.49 14.78 6.83
C TYR A 56 -7.49 15.94 6.80
N ARG A 57 -7.06 17.09 6.27
CA ARG A 57 -7.88 18.31 6.18
C ARG A 57 -9.24 18.11 5.50
N MET A 58 -9.31 17.21 4.53
CA MET A 58 -10.52 16.95 3.76
C MET A 58 -11.51 16.04 4.50
N ASP A 59 -11.04 15.30 5.51
CA ASP A 59 -11.85 14.36 6.27
C ASP A 59 -11.36 14.22 7.72
N PRO A 60 -11.37 15.30 8.52
CA PRO A 60 -10.80 15.29 9.86
C PRO A 60 -11.74 14.58 10.84
N GLY A 61 -11.18 13.68 11.65
CA GLY A 61 -11.90 12.96 12.70
C GLY A 61 -12.67 11.73 12.24
N THR A 62 -12.57 11.36 10.96
CA THR A 62 -13.22 10.16 10.44
C THR A 62 -12.45 8.91 10.84
N ASP A 63 -13.16 7.98 11.46
CA ASP A 63 -12.64 6.70 11.90
C ASP A 63 -12.65 5.69 10.74
N VAL A 64 -11.47 5.15 10.47
CA VAL A 64 -11.24 4.18 9.40
C VAL A 64 -10.80 2.86 10.02
N PRO A 65 -11.48 1.73 9.75
CA PRO A 65 -11.04 0.44 10.25
C PRO A 65 -9.62 0.08 9.78
N VAL A 66 -8.81 -0.40 10.72
CA VAL A 66 -7.48 -0.95 10.45
C VAL A 66 -7.59 -2.47 10.47
N PHE A 67 -6.99 -3.14 9.49
CA PHE A 67 -6.88 -4.58 9.44
C PHE A 67 -5.42 -5.00 9.32
N ARG A 68 -4.98 -5.93 10.15
CA ARG A 68 -3.70 -6.61 9.96
C ARG A 68 -3.86 -7.75 8.98
N GLU A 69 -3.07 -7.71 7.93
CA GLU A 69 -2.90 -8.82 7.01
C GLU A 69 -1.59 -9.55 7.26
N THR A 70 -1.54 -10.85 6.99
CA THR A 70 -0.33 -11.67 7.15
C THR A 70 -0.11 -12.56 5.93
N LEU A 71 0.99 -12.35 5.22
CA LEU A 71 1.33 -13.09 4.01
C LEU A 71 1.85 -14.51 4.32
N ASP A 72 1.91 -15.33 3.28
CA ASP A 72 2.41 -16.73 3.33
C ASP A 72 3.86 -16.85 3.83
N ASN A 73 4.67 -15.82 3.64
CA ASN A 73 6.05 -15.73 4.15
C ASN A 73 6.14 -15.16 5.58
N GLY A 74 5.02 -14.89 6.25
CA GLY A 74 4.96 -14.40 7.62
C GLY A 74 5.09 -12.88 7.77
N VAL A 75 5.26 -12.13 6.68
CA VAL A 75 5.24 -10.65 6.73
C VAL A 75 3.82 -10.20 7.07
N SER A 76 3.69 -9.35 8.09
CA SER A 76 2.41 -8.75 8.50
C SER A 76 2.45 -7.24 8.38
N TYR A 77 1.35 -6.64 7.91
CA TYR A 77 1.22 -5.20 7.77
C TYR A 77 -0.22 -4.74 7.95
N ASP A 78 -0.38 -3.45 8.24
CA ASP A 78 -1.68 -2.83 8.43
C ASP A 78 -2.23 -2.30 7.12
N THR A 79 -3.52 -2.49 6.94
CA THR A 79 -4.29 -1.95 5.83
C THR A 79 -5.48 -1.14 6.35
N LEU A 80 -5.83 -0.10 5.60
CA LEU A 80 -7.07 0.65 5.81
C LEU A 80 -8.09 0.15 4.79
N ASP A 81 -9.27 -0.21 5.27
CA ASP A 81 -10.35 -0.74 4.45
C ASP A 81 -11.67 -0.21 5.03
N GLN A 82 -12.28 0.72 4.31
CA GLN A 82 -13.27 1.65 4.84
C GLN A 82 -14.70 1.22 4.52
N ALA A 83 -14.90 0.61 3.34
CA ALA A 83 -16.21 0.30 2.81
C ALA A 83 -16.28 -1.15 2.36
N GLN A 84 -17.47 -1.73 2.47
CA GLN A 84 -17.73 -3.08 1.96
C GLN A 84 -18.31 -3.00 0.56
N ASN A 85 -18.00 -4.00 -0.27
CA ASN A 85 -18.47 -4.15 -1.64
C ASN A 85 -17.99 -3.01 -2.56
N THR A 86 -16.75 -2.54 -2.36
CA THR A 86 -16.14 -1.56 -3.25
C THR A 86 -15.69 -2.23 -4.55
N ARG A 87 -15.33 -1.41 -5.55
CA ARG A 87 -14.82 -1.91 -6.84
C ARG A 87 -13.59 -2.82 -6.68
N GLY A 88 -12.84 -2.67 -5.58
CA GLY A 88 -11.63 -3.45 -5.31
C GLY A 88 -11.86 -4.76 -4.56
N ASP A 89 -13.08 -5.04 -4.10
CA ASP A 89 -13.38 -6.17 -3.22
C ASP A 89 -13.61 -7.48 -3.94
N ASP A 90 -14.02 -7.43 -5.20
CA ASP A 90 -14.20 -8.60 -6.05
C ASP A 90 -13.51 -8.35 -7.40
N THR A 91 -12.43 -9.10 -7.64
CA THR A 91 -11.68 -9.01 -8.88
C THR A 91 -11.73 -10.30 -9.67
N ARG A 92 -11.40 -10.22 -10.95
CA ARG A 92 -10.96 -11.40 -11.70
C ARG A 92 -9.69 -11.99 -11.08
N GLU A 93 -9.39 -13.25 -11.41
CA GLU A 93 -8.06 -13.81 -11.16
C GLU A 93 -7.02 -13.15 -12.10
N PHE A 94 -5.86 -12.83 -11.52
CA PHE A 94 -4.68 -12.32 -12.21
C PHE A 94 -3.58 -13.36 -12.10
N ILE A 95 -3.03 -13.78 -13.23
CA ILE A 95 -1.83 -14.62 -13.25
C ILE A 95 -0.65 -13.70 -13.54
N VAL A 96 0.24 -13.53 -12.57
CA VAL A 96 1.36 -12.60 -12.67
C VAL A 96 2.36 -13.12 -13.71
N PRO A 97 2.63 -12.38 -14.79
CA PRO A 97 3.57 -12.81 -15.81
C PRO A 97 4.99 -12.94 -15.28
N GLU A 98 5.82 -13.71 -15.98
CA GLU A 98 7.26 -13.71 -15.76
C GLU A 98 7.84 -12.29 -15.86
N GLY A 99 8.79 -11.98 -14.97
CA GLY A 99 9.42 -10.65 -14.90
C GLY A 99 8.49 -9.50 -14.46
N HIS A 100 7.30 -9.81 -13.94
CA HIS A 100 6.34 -8.81 -13.46
C HIS A 100 5.93 -9.04 -12.01
N TYR A 101 5.32 -8.01 -11.42
CA TYR A 101 4.83 -8.01 -10.05
C TYR A 101 3.39 -7.50 -9.98
N PHE A 102 2.67 -7.90 -8.95
CA PHE A 102 1.35 -7.35 -8.60
C PHE A 102 1.47 -6.51 -7.33
N ALA A 103 1.12 -5.24 -7.42
CA ALA A 103 1.30 -4.27 -6.35
C ALA A 103 -0.04 -3.73 -5.86
N MET A 104 -0.23 -3.64 -4.55
CA MET A 104 -1.43 -3.10 -3.91
C MET A 104 -1.07 -2.02 -2.90
N GLY A 105 -1.95 -1.03 -2.73
CA GLY A 105 -1.81 -0.05 -1.67
C GLY A 105 -2.37 -0.55 -0.36
N ASP A 106 -1.71 -0.17 0.75
CA ASP A 106 -2.17 -0.53 2.10
C ASP A 106 -3.47 0.22 2.47
N ASN A 107 -3.75 1.39 1.87
CA ASN A 107 -5.06 2.02 1.92
C ASN A 107 -5.95 1.50 0.79
N ARG A 108 -6.68 0.40 1.06
CA ARG A 108 -7.28 -0.49 0.06
C ARG A 108 -8.33 0.19 -0.81
N ASP A 109 -9.24 0.94 -0.22
CA ASP A 109 -10.30 1.62 -0.97
C ASP A 109 -9.82 2.91 -1.65
N ASN A 110 -8.70 3.47 -1.21
CA ASN A 110 -8.14 4.72 -1.74
C ASN A 110 -6.84 4.51 -2.53
N SER A 111 -6.68 3.35 -3.15
CA SER A 111 -5.50 3.03 -3.94
C SER A 111 -5.85 2.61 -5.36
N LEU A 112 -5.45 3.44 -6.33
CA LEU A 112 -5.29 3.05 -7.72
C LEU A 112 -3.99 2.24 -7.85
N ASP A 113 -4.13 0.92 -8.00
CA ASP A 113 -3.04 -0.06 -8.00
C ASP A 113 -3.29 -1.20 -9.01
N SER A 114 -2.59 -2.33 -8.90
CA SER A 114 -2.64 -3.41 -9.89
C SER A 114 -4.03 -4.02 -10.09
N ARG A 115 -4.96 -3.82 -9.15
CA ARG A 115 -6.38 -4.20 -9.32
C ARG A 115 -7.07 -3.40 -10.42
N PHE A 116 -6.52 -2.23 -10.78
CA PHE A 116 -7.17 -1.24 -11.64
C PHE A 116 -6.29 -0.87 -12.84
N ASP A 117 -5.67 0.30 -12.82
CA ASP A 117 -5.02 0.98 -13.93
C ASP A 117 -3.50 0.81 -13.95
N VAL A 118 -2.88 0.42 -12.84
CA VAL A 118 -1.45 0.08 -12.82
C VAL A 118 -1.17 -1.19 -13.62
N GLY A 119 -2.09 -2.17 -13.60
CA GLY A 119 -1.83 -3.50 -14.15
C GLY A 119 -0.65 -4.19 -13.46
N PHE A 120 0.04 -5.08 -14.16
CA PHE A 120 1.27 -5.69 -13.65
C PHE A 120 2.44 -4.71 -13.75
N VAL A 121 3.32 -4.71 -12.75
CA VAL A 121 4.52 -3.87 -12.71
C VAL A 121 5.71 -4.64 -13.30
N PRO A 122 6.27 -4.25 -14.45
CA PRO A 122 7.47 -4.88 -14.99
C PRO A 122 8.67 -4.68 -14.07
N ALA A 123 9.59 -5.64 -14.00
CA ALA A 123 10.78 -5.54 -13.16
C ALA A 123 11.65 -4.31 -13.47
N GLU A 124 11.72 -3.90 -14.75
CA GLU A 124 12.45 -2.71 -15.20
C GLU A 124 11.85 -1.38 -14.70
N ASN A 125 10.59 -1.38 -14.27
CA ASN A 125 9.95 -0.22 -13.68
C ASN A 125 10.32 -0.05 -12.21
N LEU A 126 10.83 -1.08 -11.53
CA LEU A 126 11.24 -1.01 -10.13
C LEU A 126 12.45 -0.08 -9.99
N ILE A 127 12.33 0.90 -9.10
CA ILE A 127 13.41 1.84 -8.75
C ILE A 127 14.13 1.35 -7.50
N GLY A 128 13.38 0.88 -6.50
CA GLY A 128 13.95 0.36 -5.26
C GLY A 128 12.92 0.04 -4.19
N LYS A 129 13.40 -0.51 -3.07
CA LYS A 129 12.61 -0.79 -1.87
C LYS A 129 12.60 0.43 -0.95
N ALA A 130 11.42 0.85 -0.52
CA ALA A 130 11.28 1.82 0.56
C ALA A 130 11.50 1.10 1.90
N SER A 131 12.52 1.52 2.66
CA SER A 131 12.92 0.85 3.91
C SER A 131 12.86 1.75 5.15
N LEU A 132 12.80 3.07 4.98
CA LEU A 132 12.93 4.01 6.09
C LEU A 132 12.13 5.29 5.85
N ILE A 133 11.40 5.74 6.87
CA ILE A 133 10.87 7.11 6.90
C ILE A 133 11.96 8.02 7.48
N PHE A 134 12.66 8.77 6.62
CA PHE A 134 13.70 9.71 7.06
C PHE A 134 13.19 11.14 7.24
N PHE A 135 11.95 11.42 6.85
CA PHE A 135 11.33 12.74 6.98
C PHE A 135 9.79 12.64 7.01
N SER A 136 9.14 13.31 7.96
CA SER A 136 7.68 13.38 8.05
C SER A 136 7.23 14.64 8.80
N LEU A 137 6.46 15.50 8.14
CA LEU A 137 5.84 16.68 8.75
C LEU A 137 4.34 16.41 9.00
N GLY A 138 3.77 17.11 9.98
CA GLY A 138 2.31 17.17 10.16
C GLY A 138 1.61 17.82 8.96
N ASN A 139 0.32 17.50 8.80
CA ASN A 139 -0.47 17.82 7.59
C ASN A 139 -0.61 19.33 7.28
N ASP A 140 -0.26 20.20 8.24
CA ASP A 140 -0.38 21.66 8.12
C ASP A 140 0.93 22.42 7.87
N THR A 141 2.04 21.72 7.58
CA THR A 141 3.36 22.35 7.42
C THR A 141 3.90 22.17 6.01
N SER A 142 4.13 23.27 5.29
CA SER A 142 4.82 23.22 4.02
C SER A 142 6.30 22.88 4.20
N PHE A 143 6.88 22.13 3.27
CA PHE A 143 8.32 21.91 3.21
C PHE A 143 9.12 23.23 3.09
N ARG A 144 8.51 24.33 2.64
CA ARG A 144 9.20 25.63 2.59
C ARG A 144 9.25 26.34 3.95
N GLU A 145 8.42 25.94 4.90
CA GLU A 145 8.33 26.56 6.22
C GLU A 145 9.34 25.92 7.19
N VAL A 146 10.63 25.99 6.84
CA VAL A 146 11.72 25.30 7.57
C VAL A 146 11.78 25.67 9.06
N TRP A 147 11.33 26.88 9.42
CA TRP A 147 11.25 27.35 10.81
C TRP A 147 10.15 26.65 11.64
N LYS A 148 9.15 26.03 11.01
CA LYS A 148 8.11 25.24 11.68
C LYS A 148 8.50 23.78 11.89
N TRP A 149 9.54 23.30 11.21
CA TRP A 149 9.89 21.88 11.20
C TRP A 149 10.22 21.31 12.58
N PRO A 150 10.99 21.96 13.48
CA PRO A 150 11.31 21.37 14.78
C PRO A 150 10.06 21.04 15.63
N ALA A 151 9.02 21.88 15.53
CA ALA A 151 7.77 21.69 16.25
C ALA A 151 6.82 20.70 15.57
N ASN A 152 6.83 20.66 14.22
CA ASN A 152 5.82 19.93 13.44
C ASN A 152 6.34 18.63 12.80
N MET A 153 7.59 18.26 13.07
CA MET A 153 8.12 16.97 12.65
C MET A 153 7.50 15.84 13.48
N ARG A 154 7.04 14.79 12.80
CA ARG A 154 6.53 13.57 13.45
C ARG A 154 7.71 12.72 13.89
N TRP A 155 8.30 13.09 15.02
CA TRP A 155 9.53 12.49 15.56
C TRP A 155 9.41 10.99 15.81
N ASP A 156 8.22 10.50 16.14
CA ASP A 156 7.88 9.09 16.32
C ASP A 156 8.03 8.26 15.02
N ARG A 157 8.00 8.91 13.87
CA ARG A 157 8.17 8.27 12.55
C ARG A 157 9.59 8.36 12.02
N LEU A 158 10.42 9.24 12.60
CA LEU A 158 11.78 9.44 12.12
C LEU A 158 12.61 8.17 12.33
N PHE A 159 13.21 7.67 11.26
CA PHE A 159 13.94 6.41 11.22
C PHE A 159 13.12 5.16 11.56
N LYS A 160 11.78 5.26 11.52
CA LYS A 160 10.93 4.08 11.59
C LYS A 160 11.16 3.24 10.32
N VAL A 161 11.53 1.98 10.52
CA VAL A 161 11.61 0.99 9.44
C VAL A 161 10.21 0.76 8.91
N VAL A 162 10.07 0.71 7.59
CA VAL A 162 8.80 0.38 6.95
C VAL A 162 8.89 -1.08 6.54
N GLU A 163 8.08 -1.91 7.19
CA GLU A 163 7.98 -3.36 6.96
C GLU A 163 6.64 -3.72 6.31
#